data_AF-A0A841UMK2-F1
#
_entry.id   AF-A0A841UMK2-F1
#
_cell.length_a   1.000
_cell.length_b   1.000
_cell.length_c   1.000
_cell.angle_alpha   90.00
_cell.angle_beta   90.00
_cell.angle_gamma   90.00
#
_symmetry.space_group_name_H-M   'P 1'
#
loop_
_entity.id
_entity.type
_entity.pdbx_description
1 polymer ?
#
loop_
_entity_poly.entity_id
_entity_poly.type
_entity_poly.pdbx_seq_one_letter_code
_entity_poly.pdbx_strand_id
1 'polypeptide(L)'
;MTYCLNPNCTQPKNAPTALICESCGSKLLLHDRYQTLRILGKGGFGATFVSSDLSLPDKPLCVVKQLQPPPQDANVFRMARELFDREAATLAKLGVHPQIPRLLDYFEDNQQFYLVQEYVKGHNLHQEVKKRGPFSEAGVKQFLSELLPILKYVHEQKVIHRDIKPANLVRRQTDRKLVLIDFGAVKNQVNSVMANADSQTAFTNFAVGTQGFAPPEQMAMRPVYASDIYAVGATCLYLLTGKSPKAIEVDINTGELLWEKLVKVSPQFAKVLKKMLEVSVRHRYKSAQEVMDALDMTAYADSLAQSLIAAPMVTSQPPRQDSGSIATSSVSGLLKSKFRPKNQNPEASPDNMLGGQMAFSLSNTNVLIKSQARSSTELTLLKKKPRLDEKAILDAYNNGRRNFAQEELPNLNLAKAKLFGINFCQSKLTGANLRGADLSNADLGRVNLSQAILKNTNLNNAYLGYADLERADLRGANLTGAHLRYANLKDANLCGANLSDAQVTREQIALAKTNWLTVMPNGKRSFW
;
A
#
# COMPACT_ATOMS: atom_id res chain seq x y z
N MET A 1 -24.30 2.97 -40.45
CA MET A 1 -25.34 2.80 -39.41
C MET A 1 -25.05 3.85 -38.36
N THR A 2 -26.09 4.52 -37.87
CA THR A 2 -25.95 5.57 -36.86
C THR A 2 -26.56 5.08 -35.55
N TYR A 3 -25.94 5.42 -34.43
CA TYR A 3 -26.32 4.95 -33.10
C TYR A 3 -26.82 6.11 -32.24
N CYS A 4 -27.99 5.98 -31.63
CA CYS A 4 -28.57 7.00 -30.77
C CYS A 4 -27.92 7.02 -29.38
N LEU A 5 -27.51 8.20 -28.92
CA LEU A 5 -26.90 8.43 -27.61
C LEU A 5 -27.92 8.65 -26.48
N ASN A 6 -29.21 8.69 -26.78
CA ASN A 6 -30.25 8.81 -25.75
C ASN A 6 -30.31 7.49 -24.94
N PRO A 7 -30.03 7.50 -23.62
CA PRO A 7 -29.99 6.29 -22.80
C PRO A 7 -31.34 5.56 -22.68
N ASN A 8 -32.45 6.27 -22.94
CA ASN A 8 -33.81 5.77 -22.85
C ASN A 8 -34.35 5.27 -24.20
N CYS A 9 -33.53 5.30 -25.27
CA CYS A 9 -33.94 4.80 -26.59
C CYS A 9 -34.00 3.27 -26.60
N THR A 10 -35.17 2.71 -26.93
CA THR A 10 -35.40 1.27 -27.00
C THR A 10 -34.81 0.63 -28.26
N GLN A 11 -34.76 1.36 -29.38
CA GLN A 11 -34.14 0.92 -30.63
C GLN A 11 -33.10 1.94 -31.13
N PRO A 12 -31.87 1.94 -30.57
CA PRO A 12 -30.88 2.98 -30.85
C PRO A 12 -30.16 2.84 -32.20
N LYS A 13 -30.45 1.82 -33.02
CA LYS A 13 -29.80 1.61 -34.32
C LYS A 13 -30.64 2.24 -35.43
N ASN A 14 -30.04 3.14 -36.21
CA ASN A 14 -30.70 3.91 -37.25
C ASN A 14 -29.95 3.80 -38.60
N ALA A 15 -30.60 4.20 -39.68
CA ALA A 15 -29.99 4.26 -41.01
C ALA A 15 -28.71 5.14 -41.02
N PRO A 16 -27.71 4.88 -41.91
CA PRO A 16 -26.46 5.64 -41.93
C PRO A 16 -26.63 7.14 -42.20
N THR A 17 -27.71 7.52 -42.88
CA THR A 17 -28.05 8.90 -43.28
C THR A 17 -29.07 9.56 -42.34
N ALA A 18 -29.57 8.86 -41.32
CA ALA A 18 -30.55 9.41 -40.39
C ALA A 18 -29.90 10.52 -39.52
N LEU A 19 -30.56 11.68 -39.45
CA LEU A 19 -30.19 12.82 -38.61
C LEU A 19 -30.97 12.84 -37.27
N ILE A 20 -32.12 12.17 -37.23
CA ILE A 20 -33.02 12.05 -36.08
C ILE A 20 -33.29 10.57 -35.84
N CYS A 21 -33.36 10.16 -34.58
CA CYS A 21 -33.62 8.77 -34.19
C CYS A 21 -35.09 8.40 -34.44
N GLU A 22 -35.32 7.41 -35.30
CA GLU A 22 -36.65 6.92 -35.68
C GLU A 22 -37.45 6.40 -34.47
N SER A 23 -36.76 5.92 -33.42
CA SER A 23 -37.36 5.35 -32.21
C SER A 23 -37.69 6.36 -31.11
N CYS A 24 -37.04 7.53 -31.05
CA CYS A 24 -37.18 8.45 -29.91
C CYS A 24 -37.03 9.95 -30.24
N GLY A 25 -36.99 10.33 -31.52
CA GLY A 25 -36.94 11.73 -31.95
C GLY A 25 -35.67 12.50 -31.59
N SER A 26 -34.68 11.88 -30.94
CA SER A 26 -33.43 12.53 -30.53
C SER A 26 -32.51 12.78 -31.72
N LYS A 27 -31.81 13.92 -31.76
CA LYS A 27 -30.74 14.17 -32.74
C LYS A 27 -29.69 13.05 -32.68
N LEU A 28 -29.23 12.60 -33.85
CA LEU A 28 -28.22 11.54 -33.99
C LEU A 28 -26.79 12.05 -34.21
N LEU A 29 -26.65 13.33 -34.58
CA LEU A 29 -25.38 14.01 -34.69
C LEU A 29 -25.08 14.72 -33.36
N LEU A 30 -24.03 14.30 -32.66
CA LEU A 30 -23.62 14.87 -31.39
C LEU A 30 -22.77 16.12 -31.62
N HIS A 31 -23.12 17.22 -30.94
CA HIS A 31 -22.42 18.52 -31.03
C HIS A 31 -22.23 18.99 -32.49
N ASP A 32 -23.21 18.70 -33.35
CA ASP A 32 -23.24 18.94 -34.79
C ASP A 32 -21.97 18.47 -35.56
N ARG A 33 -21.21 17.54 -34.98
CA ARG A 33 -19.88 17.11 -35.42
C ARG A 33 -19.69 15.59 -35.44
N TYR A 34 -20.15 14.89 -34.40
CA TYR A 34 -19.81 13.48 -34.18
C TYR A 34 -20.96 12.54 -34.53
N GLN A 35 -20.77 11.70 -35.54
CA GLN A 35 -21.70 10.62 -35.87
C GLN A 35 -21.34 9.36 -35.07
N THR A 36 -22.16 8.99 -34.09
CA THR A 36 -21.94 7.76 -33.32
C THR A 36 -22.26 6.51 -34.15
N LEU A 37 -21.35 5.55 -34.20
CA LEU A 37 -21.44 4.35 -35.04
C LEU A 37 -21.89 3.12 -34.25
N ARG A 38 -21.35 2.92 -33.04
CA ARG A 38 -21.69 1.80 -32.15
C ARG A 38 -21.23 2.04 -30.72
N ILE A 39 -21.90 1.40 -29.77
CA ILE A 39 -21.44 1.29 -28.39
C ILE A 39 -20.25 0.31 -28.27
N LEU A 40 -19.28 0.65 -27.42
CA LEU A 40 -18.16 -0.20 -26.99
C LEU A 40 -18.41 -0.85 -25.62
N GLY A 41 -19.07 -0.11 -24.71
CA GLY A 41 -19.42 -0.58 -23.38
C GLY A 41 -20.38 0.38 -22.67
N LYS A 42 -21.11 -0.14 -21.68
CA LYS A 42 -21.99 0.62 -20.79
C LYS A 42 -21.69 0.22 -19.34
N GLY A 43 -21.60 1.19 -18.44
CA GLY A 43 -21.41 1.00 -17.01
C GLY A 43 -22.46 1.77 -16.21
N GLY A 44 -22.33 1.78 -14.87
CA GLY A 44 -23.31 2.42 -13.98
C GLY A 44 -23.42 3.95 -14.12
N PHE A 45 -22.39 4.61 -14.65
CA PHE A 45 -22.28 6.07 -14.72
C PHE A 45 -22.05 6.63 -16.12
N GLY A 46 -22.21 5.79 -17.16
CA GLY A 46 -21.98 6.23 -18.52
C GLY A 46 -21.89 5.12 -19.56
N ALA A 47 -21.69 5.54 -20.80
CA ALA A 47 -21.49 4.69 -21.95
C ALA A 47 -20.32 5.19 -22.80
N THR A 48 -19.62 4.26 -23.45
CA THR A 48 -18.48 4.56 -24.32
C THR A 48 -18.80 4.06 -25.73
N PHE A 49 -18.55 4.88 -26.74
CA PHE A 49 -18.93 4.64 -28.13
C PHE A 49 -17.76 4.86 -29.08
N VAL A 50 -17.80 4.21 -30.26
CA VAL A 50 -17.03 4.66 -31.43
C VAL A 50 -17.89 5.63 -32.21
N SER A 51 -17.34 6.80 -32.51
CA SER A 51 -17.93 7.81 -33.37
C SER A 51 -16.98 8.16 -34.52
N SER A 52 -17.49 8.85 -35.53
CA SER A 52 -16.73 9.44 -36.63
C SER A 52 -16.86 10.96 -36.54
N ASP A 53 -15.72 11.67 -36.65
CA ASP A 53 -15.67 13.13 -36.60
C ASP A 53 -15.93 13.72 -38.00
N LEU A 54 -17.15 14.18 -38.25
CA LEU A 54 -17.57 14.64 -39.58
C LEU A 54 -17.01 16.01 -39.98
N SER A 55 -16.39 16.77 -39.05
CA SER A 55 -15.80 18.07 -39.38
C SER A 55 -14.44 17.97 -40.09
N LEU A 56 -13.83 16.79 -40.10
CA LEU A 56 -12.54 16.52 -40.72
C LEU A 56 -12.70 15.72 -42.04
N PRO A 57 -11.90 16.00 -43.09
CA PRO A 57 -12.09 15.39 -44.42
C PRO A 57 -12.14 13.86 -44.44
N ASP A 58 -11.22 13.20 -43.72
CA ASP A 58 -11.11 11.73 -43.65
C ASP A 58 -12.12 11.08 -42.70
N LYS A 59 -12.96 11.89 -42.03
CA LYS A 59 -13.98 11.46 -41.06
C LYS A 59 -13.44 10.47 -40.00
N PRO A 60 -12.31 10.79 -39.35
CA PRO A 60 -11.56 9.85 -38.54
C PRO A 60 -12.39 9.33 -37.36
N LEU A 61 -12.06 8.11 -36.93
CA LEU A 61 -12.72 7.50 -35.78
C LEU A 61 -12.21 8.09 -34.47
N CYS A 62 -13.13 8.39 -33.57
CA CYS A 62 -12.87 8.79 -32.20
C CYS A 62 -13.65 7.90 -31.22
N VAL A 63 -13.26 7.95 -29.94
CA VAL A 63 -14.05 7.39 -28.84
C VAL A 63 -14.77 8.54 -28.16
N VAL A 64 -16.09 8.41 -28.00
CA VAL A 64 -16.91 9.31 -27.18
C VAL A 64 -17.27 8.58 -25.90
N LYS A 65 -16.85 9.09 -24.75
CA LYS A 65 -17.40 8.70 -23.45
C LYS A 65 -18.49 9.68 -23.06
N GLN A 66 -19.66 9.17 -22.72
CA GLN A 66 -20.79 9.91 -22.19
C GLN A 66 -20.93 9.57 -20.70
N LEU A 67 -20.79 10.55 -19.81
CA LEU A 67 -21.07 10.38 -18.38
C LEU A 67 -22.50 10.86 -18.08
N GLN A 68 -23.23 10.05 -17.33
CA GLN A 68 -24.67 10.20 -17.08
C GLN A 68 -24.96 10.28 -15.57
N PRO A 69 -24.67 11.41 -14.91
CA PRO A 69 -25.04 11.59 -13.50
C PRO A 69 -26.58 11.68 -13.35
N PRO A 70 -27.15 11.20 -12.23
CA PRO A 70 -28.56 11.41 -11.93
C PRO A 70 -28.88 12.91 -11.83
N PRO A 71 -29.81 13.47 -12.63
CA PRO A 71 -30.07 14.91 -12.67
C PRO A 71 -30.78 15.44 -11.40
N GLN A 72 -31.24 14.56 -10.52
CA GLN A 72 -32.04 14.90 -9.33
C GLN A 72 -31.19 15.25 -8.09
N ASP A 73 -29.87 15.01 -8.11
CA ASP A 73 -28.97 15.36 -7.00
C ASP A 73 -27.88 16.35 -7.47
N ALA A 74 -28.05 17.61 -7.06
CA ALA A 74 -27.15 18.70 -7.41
C ALA A 74 -25.71 18.52 -6.87
N ASN A 75 -25.52 17.79 -5.76
CA ASN A 75 -24.19 17.50 -5.23
C ASN A 75 -23.49 16.43 -6.07
N VAL A 76 -24.21 15.37 -6.43
CA VAL A 76 -23.70 14.33 -7.34
C VAL A 76 -23.40 14.91 -8.72
N PHE A 77 -24.26 15.78 -9.24
CA PHE A 77 -24.05 16.44 -10.53
C PHE A 77 -22.80 17.34 -10.52
N ARG A 78 -22.64 18.19 -9.50
CA ARG A 78 -21.43 19.01 -9.31
C ARG A 78 -20.17 18.15 -9.20
N MET A 79 -20.21 17.06 -8.43
CA MET A 79 -19.08 16.16 -8.29
C MET A 79 -18.75 15.43 -9.60
N ALA A 80 -19.75 15.06 -10.40
CA ALA A 80 -19.55 14.48 -11.72
C ALA A 80 -18.88 15.46 -12.69
N ARG A 81 -19.28 16.74 -12.70
CA ARG A 81 -18.60 17.80 -13.47
C ARG A 81 -17.13 17.94 -13.04
N GLU A 82 -16.85 18.03 -11.74
CA GLU A 82 -15.47 18.10 -11.25
C GLU A 82 -14.61 16.88 -11.65
N LEU A 83 -15.18 15.67 -11.67
CA LEU A 83 -14.47 14.46 -12.10
C LEU A 83 -14.22 14.45 -13.61
N PHE A 84 -15.20 14.91 -14.40
CA PHE A 84 -15.09 15.06 -15.84
C PHE A 84 -14.01 16.07 -16.25
N ASP A 85 -14.02 17.26 -15.65
CA ASP A 85 -13.01 18.30 -15.89
C ASP A 85 -11.59 17.81 -15.51
N ARG A 86 -11.48 17.03 -14.42
CA ARG A 86 -10.22 16.40 -13.99
C ARG A 86 -9.75 15.32 -14.97
N GLU A 87 -10.63 14.50 -15.54
CA GLU A 87 -10.26 13.50 -16.56
C GLU A 87 -9.79 14.22 -17.84
N ALA A 88 -10.53 15.23 -18.31
CA ALA A 88 -10.15 16.02 -19.47
C ALA A 88 -8.77 16.70 -19.31
N ALA A 89 -8.55 17.41 -18.20
CA ALA A 89 -7.26 18.04 -17.91
C ALA A 89 -6.12 17.02 -17.79
N THR A 90 -6.39 15.82 -17.27
CA THR A 90 -5.41 14.73 -17.18
C THR A 90 -5.06 14.16 -18.56
N LEU A 91 -6.05 13.86 -19.41
CA LEU A 91 -5.81 13.38 -20.76
C LEU A 91 -5.13 14.42 -21.66
N ALA A 92 -5.49 15.71 -21.52
CA ALA A 92 -4.82 16.80 -22.22
C ALA A 92 -3.31 16.85 -21.84
N LYS A 93 -2.99 16.64 -20.56
CA LYS A 93 -1.60 16.60 -20.06
C LYS A 93 -0.84 15.35 -20.54
N LEU A 94 -1.46 14.17 -20.49
CA LEU A 94 -0.79 12.89 -20.78
C LEU A 94 -0.77 12.49 -22.25
N GLY A 95 -1.74 12.96 -23.05
CA GLY A 95 -1.92 12.59 -24.46
C GLY A 95 -0.78 13.02 -25.39
N VAL A 96 0.21 13.77 -24.91
CA VAL A 96 1.47 14.02 -25.63
C VAL A 96 2.25 12.71 -25.83
N HIS A 97 2.04 11.70 -24.98
CA HIS A 97 2.73 10.41 -25.07
C HIS A 97 2.08 9.47 -26.11
N PRO A 98 2.83 8.91 -27.08
CA PRO A 98 2.28 8.18 -28.24
C PRO A 98 1.64 6.81 -27.92
N GLN A 99 1.61 6.42 -26.64
CA GLN A 99 0.97 5.22 -26.10
C GLN A 99 -0.13 5.56 -25.07
N ILE A 100 -0.63 6.80 -25.09
CA ILE A 100 -1.80 7.28 -24.35
C ILE A 100 -2.70 8.02 -25.37
N PRO A 101 -4.02 7.76 -25.43
CA PRO A 101 -4.92 8.46 -26.36
C PRO A 101 -4.90 9.98 -26.16
N ARG A 102 -4.85 10.73 -27.27
CA ARG A 102 -5.05 12.19 -27.22
C ARG A 102 -6.49 12.53 -26.88
N LEU A 103 -6.69 13.55 -26.03
CA LEU A 103 -7.95 14.28 -25.96
C LEU A 103 -8.14 15.04 -27.29
N LEU A 104 -9.34 14.97 -27.85
CA LEU A 104 -9.73 15.63 -29.10
C LEU A 104 -10.75 16.75 -28.86
N ASP A 105 -11.66 16.55 -27.91
CA ASP A 105 -12.73 17.49 -27.55
C ASP A 105 -13.30 17.13 -26.16
N TYR A 106 -13.93 18.08 -25.48
CA TYR A 106 -14.71 17.83 -24.28
C TYR A 106 -15.80 18.90 -24.11
N PHE A 107 -17.03 18.49 -23.81
CA PHE A 107 -18.16 19.42 -23.69
C PHE A 107 -19.29 18.87 -22.82
N GLU A 108 -20.18 19.76 -22.41
CA GLU A 108 -21.46 19.45 -21.77
C GLU A 108 -22.60 19.74 -22.76
N ASP A 109 -23.53 18.81 -22.93
CA ASP A 109 -24.75 19.00 -23.72
C ASP A 109 -25.93 18.31 -23.02
N ASN A 110 -27.08 19.00 -22.93
CA ASN A 110 -28.30 18.50 -22.28
C ASN A 110 -28.07 17.89 -20.88
N GLN A 111 -27.24 18.54 -20.04
CA GLN A 111 -26.81 18.06 -18.71
C GLN A 111 -26.08 16.69 -18.74
N GLN A 112 -25.49 16.32 -19.87
CA GLN A 112 -24.65 15.14 -20.03
C GLN A 112 -23.23 15.58 -20.40
N PHE A 113 -22.22 14.85 -19.93
CA PHE A 113 -20.82 15.19 -20.14
C PHE A 113 -20.18 14.27 -21.18
N TYR A 114 -19.49 14.85 -22.17
CA TYR A 114 -18.93 14.11 -23.30
C TYR A 114 -17.43 14.33 -23.42
N LEU A 115 -16.65 13.25 -23.28
CA LEU A 115 -15.21 13.24 -23.45
C LEU A 115 -14.86 12.58 -24.79
N VAL A 116 -14.19 13.29 -25.68
CA VAL A 116 -13.82 12.78 -27.00
C VAL A 116 -12.31 12.57 -27.07
N GLN A 117 -11.89 11.35 -27.36
CA GLN A 117 -10.49 10.95 -27.42
C GLN A 117 -10.16 10.15 -28.69
N GLU A 118 -8.88 9.99 -28.98
CA GLU A 118 -8.37 9.18 -30.10
C GLU A 118 -8.89 7.72 -30.07
N TYR A 119 -9.32 7.18 -31.21
CA TYR A 119 -9.68 5.77 -31.34
C TYR A 119 -8.46 4.89 -31.61
N VAL A 120 -8.04 4.14 -30.59
CA VAL A 120 -6.97 3.15 -30.71
C VAL A 120 -7.49 1.87 -31.39
N LYS A 121 -7.30 1.76 -32.70
CA LYS A 121 -7.62 0.54 -33.46
C LYS A 121 -6.71 -0.61 -33.03
N GLY A 122 -7.26 -1.63 -32.39
CA GLY A 122 -6.51 -2.79 -31.89
C GLY A 122 -7.40 -3.79 -31.16
N HIS A 123 -6.77 -4.79 -30.53
CA HIS A 123 -7.42 -5.68 -29.56
C HIS A 123 -6.89 -5.34 -28.18
N ASN A 124 -7.74 -5.40 -27.14
CA ASN A 124 -7.25 -5.32 -25.77
C ASN A 124 -6.69 -6.67 -25.29
N LEU A 125 -5.85 -6.67 -24.26
CA LEU A 125 -5.20 -7.89 -23.78
C LEU A 125 -6.21 -8.95 -23.28
N HIS A 126 -7.37 -8.54 -22.78
CA HIS A 126 -8.46 -9.47 -22.47
C HIS A 126 -8.93 -10.24 -23.72
N GLN A 127 -9.12 -9.55 -24.85
CA GLN A 127 -9.46 -10.16 -26.13
C GLN A 127 -8.31 -11.00 -26.71
N GLU A 128 -7.05 -10.56 -26.57
CA GLU A 128 -5.90 -11.37 -27.01
C GLU A 128 -5.82 -12.70 -26.23
N VAL A 129 -5.96 -12.68 -24.90
CA VAL A 129 -6.01 -13.91 -24.07
C VAL A 129 -7.21 -14.78 -24.41
N LYS A 130 -8.41 -14.22 -24.57
CA LYS A 130 -9.61 -14.99 -24.96
C LYS A 130 -9.46 -15.67 -26.33
N LYS A 131 -8.68 -15.09 -27.24
CA LYS A 131 -8.47 -15.60 -28.61
C LYS A 131 -7.29 -16.56 -28.75
N ARG A 132 -6.23 -16.38 -27.95
CA ARG A 132 -4.94 -17.10 -28.10
C ARG A 132 -4.55 -17.96 -26.90
N GLY A 133 -5.30 -17.88 -25.81
CA GLY A 133 -4.95 -18.49 -24.53
C GLY A 133 -4.03 -17.62 -23.68
N PRO A 134 -3.60 -18.13 -22.51
CA PRO A 134 -2.67 -17.45 -21.62
C PRO A 134 -1.30 -17.20 -22.25
N PHE A 135 -0.58 -16.22 -21.73
CA PHE A 135 0.76 -15.82 -22.18
C PHE A 135 1.83 -16.66 -21.48
N SER A 136 2.95 -16.90 -22.16
CA SER A 136 4.15 -17.47 -21.54
C SER A 136 4.86 -16.46 -20.63
N GLU A 137 5.77 -16.93 -19.77
CA GLU A 137 6.62 -16.04 -18.97
C GLU A 137 7.32 -14.98 -19.83
N ALA A 138 7.92 -15.38 -20.96
CA ALA A 138 8.55 -14.45 -21.90
C ALA A 138 7.55 -13.41 -22.45
N GLY A 139 6.32 -13.82 -22.77
CA GLY A 139 5.26 -12.91 -23.21
C GLY A 139 4.84 -11.91 -22.12
N VAL A 140 4.88 -12.29 -20.84
CA VAL A 140 4.56 -11.40 -19.71
C VAL A 140 5.75 -10.51 -19.33
N LYS A 141 7.00 -10.99 -19.41
CA LYS A 141 8.21 -10.16 -19.32
C LYS A 141 8.22 -9.09 -20.43
N GLN A 142 7.86 -9.44 -21.67
CA GLN A 142 7.69 -8.50 -22.78
C GLN A 142 6.55 -7.49 -22.55
N PHE A 143 5.41 -7.93 -22.01
CA PHE A 143 4.33 -7.02 -21.61
C PHE A 143 4.78 -6.00 -20.56
N LEU A 144 5.56 -6.44 -19.56
CA LEU A 144 6.11 -5.56 -18.52
C LEU A 144 7.10 -4.55 -19.09
N SER A 145 7.97 -4.95 -20.02
CA SER A 145 8.92 -4.02 -20.67
C SER A 145 8.22 -2.96 -21.53
N GLU A 146 7.05 -3.27 -22.11
CA GLU A 146 6.22 -2.29 -22.81
C GLU A 146 5.43 -1.37 -21.88
N LEU A 147 4.88 -1.88 -20.76
CA LEU A 147 3.97 -1.11 -19.91
C LEU A 147 4.67 -0.27 -18.83
N LEU A 148 5.75 -0.76 -18.23
CA LEU A 148 6.41 -0.07 -17.11
C LEU A 148 6.98 1.31 -17.51
N PRO A 149 7.52 1.55 -18.73
CA PRO A 149 7.89 2.89 -19.18
C PRO A 149 6.70 3.84 -19.30
N ILE A 150 5.55 3.38 -19.81
CA ILE A 150 4.31 4.18 -19.88
C ILE A 150 3.86 4.55 -18.45
N LEU A 151 3.89 3.59 -17.53
CA LEU A 151 3.47 3.81 -16.15
C LEU A 151 4.42 4.77 -15.41
N LYS A 152 5.72 4.66 -15.63
CA LYS A 152 6.73 5.61 -15.13
C LYS A 152 6.40 7.04 -15.57
N TYR A 153 6.16 7.26 -16.86
CA TYR A 153 5.76 8.57 -17.39
C TYR A 153 4.49 9.10 -16.70
N VAL A 154 3.44 8.29 -16.57
CA VAL A 154 2.19 8.67 -15.88
C VAL A 154 2.46 9.10 -14.42
N HIS A 155 3.30 8.34 -13.69
CA HIS A 155 3.65 8.63 -12.30
C HIS A 155 4.54 9.88 -12.15
N GLU A 156 5.46 10.12 -13.09
CA GLU A 156 6.27 11.34 -13.16
C GLU A 156 5.38 12.59 -13.32
N GLN A 157 4.33 12.49 -14.14
CA GLN A 157 3.29 13.51 -14.30
C GLN A 157 2.34 13.66 -13.09
N LYS A 158 2.60 12.96 -11.97
CA LYS A 158 1.85 12.96 -10.70
C LYS A 158 0.42 12.44 -10.80
N VAL A 159 0.19 11.54 -11.76
CA VAL A 159 -1.07 10.84 -11.99
C VAL A 159 -0.98 9.41 -11.43
N ILE A 160 -2.09 8.89 -10.90
CA ILE A 160 -2.26 7.47 -10.54
C ILE A 160 -3.44 6.95 -11.37
N HIS A 161 -3.24 5.88 -12.15
CA HIS A 161 -4.22 5.41 -13.13
C HIS A 161 -5.38 4.63 -12.51
N ARG A 162 -5.15 3.82 -11.47
CA ARG A 162 -6.14 3.10 -10.64
C ARG A 162 -7.02 2.05 -11.33
N ASP A 163 -6.97 1.90 -12.65
CA ASP A 163 -7.79 0.90 -13.36
C ASP A 163 -7.01 0.19 -14.48
N ILE A 164 -5.73 -0.07 -14.19
CA ILE A 164 -4.87 -0.90 -15.03
C ILE A 164 -5.38 -2.33 -14.99
N LYS A 165 -5.88 -2.80 -16.12
CA LYS A 165 -6.44 -4.15 -16.30
C LYS A 165 -6.36 -4.57 -17.76
N PRO A 166 -6.45 -5.87 -18.10
CA PRO A 166 -6.35 -6.38 -19.48
C PRO A 166 -7.33 -5.74 -20.48
N ALA A 167 -8.47 -5.20 -20.02
CA ALA A 167 -9.43 -4.51 -20.88
C ALA A 167 -9.02 -3.08 -21.29
N ASN A 168 -8.19 -2.42 -20.46
CA ASN A 168 -7.75 -1.02 -20.60
C ASN A 168 -6.33 -0.91 -21.21
N LEU A 169 -5.87 -2.00 -21.82
CA LEU A 169 -4.54 -2.15 -22.41
C LEU A 169 -4.73 -2.66 -23.85
N VAL A 170 -4.63 -1.76 -24.82
CA VAL A 170 -4.89 -2.04 -26.24
C VAL A 170 -3.60 -2.24 -26.99
N ARG A 171 -3.45 -3.37 -27.70
CA ARG A 171 -2.35 -3.57 -28.64
C ARG A 171 -2.73 -3.00 -30.00
N ARG A 172 -2.19 -1.82 -30.32
CA ARG A 172 -2.50 -1.05 -31.53
C ARG A 172 -2.14 -1.85 -32.79
N GLN A 173 -3.00 -1.78 -33.81
CA GLN A 173 -2.85 -2.63 -35.00
C GLN A 173 -1.71 -2.17 -35.92
N THR A 174 -1.44 -0.87 -36.00
CA THR A 174 -0.50 -0.26 -36.96
C THR A 174 0.97 -0.56 -36.65
N ASP A 175 1.36 -0.51 -35.38
CA ASP A 175 2.75 -0.65 -34.92
C ASP A 175 2.94 -1.75 -33.86
N ARG A 176 1.87 -2.49 -33.53
CA ARG A 176 1.82 -3.55 -32.50
C ARG A 176 2.20 -3.11 -31.08
N LYS A 177 2.38 -1.81 -30.81
CA LYS A 177 2.69 -1.29 -29.48
C LYS A 177 1.48 -1.35 -28.55
N LEU A 178 1.75 -1.54 -27.25
CA LEU A 178 0.76 -1.39 -26.20
C LEU A 178 0.38 0.09 -26.02
N VAL A 179 -0.91 0.36 -25.81
CA VAL A 179 -1.49 1.67 -25.55
C VAL A 179 -2.37 1.57 -24.30
N LEU A 180 -2.12 2.44 -23.32
CA LEU A 180 -2.84 2.51 -22.06
C LEU A 180 -4.04 3.46 -22.24
N ILE A 181 -5.25 2.96 -22.02
CA ILE A 181 -6.50 3.70 -22.21
C ILE A 181 -7.27 3.85 -20.90
N ASP A 182 -8.25 4.75 -20.89
CA ASP A 182 -9.27 4.91 -19.82
C ASP A 182 -8.75 5.49 -18.49
N PHE A 183 -8.60 6.82 -18.44
CA PHE A 183 -8.11 7.58 -17.27
C PHE A 183 -9.23 8.10 -16.34
N GLY A 184 -10.47 7.61 -16.47
CA GLY A 184 -11.64 8.10 -15.71
C GLY A 184 -11.63 7.82 -14.21
N ALA A 185 -10.58 7.17 -13.72
CA ALA A 185 -10.36 6.89 -12.30
C ALA A 185 -9.46 7.91 -11.59
N VAL A 186 -8.76 8.78 -12.32
CA VAL A 186 -7.59 9.51 -11.85
C VAL A 186 -7.91 10.51 -10.72
N LYS A 187 -6.97 10.63 -9.76
CA LYS A 187 -6.86 11.78 -8.87
C LYS A 187 -5.45 12.33 -8.95
N ASN A 188 -5.36 13.65 -9.06
CA ASN A 188 -4.10 14.38 -8.92
C ASN A 188 -3.99 14.82 -7.45
N GLN A 189 -2.81 14.62 -6.85
CA GLN A 189 -2.46 14.86 -5.43
C GLN A 189 -2.91 13.82 -4.38
N VAL A 190 -2.04 13.64 -3.38
CA VAL A 190 -2.13 12.64 -2.29
C VAL A 190 -2.81 13.22 -1.03
N ASN A 191 -2.97 14.54 -0.92
CA ASN A 191 -3.52 15.19 0.27
C ASN A 191 -5.00 15.62 0.15
N SER A 192 -5.69 15.45 1.27
CA SER A 192 -6.95 16.03 1.73
C SER A 192 -7.56 17.22 0.97
N VAL A 193 -8.60 16.96 0.19
CA VAL A 193 -9.82 17.81 0.08
C VAL A 193 -11.02 16.85 -0.09
N MET A 194 -12.22 17.32 0.28
CA MET A 194 -13.53 16.63 0.18
C MET A 194 -13.81 15.57 1.27
N ALA A 195 -13.98 16.06 2.51
CA ALA A 195 -14.49 15.27 3.65
C ALA A 195 -15.86 15.75 4.18
N ASN A 196 -16.55 16.65 3.47
CA ASN A 196 -17.85 17.22 3.86
C ASN A 196 -18.90 16.99 2.76
N ALA A 197 -19.57 15.82 2.78
CA ALA A 197 -20.87 15.57 2.14
C ALA A 197 -21.48 14.27 2.68
N ASP A 198 -22.70 14.33 3.23
CA ASP A 198 -23.40 13.19 3.87
C ASP A 198 -23.94 12.12 2.89
N SER A 199 -23.38 12.05 1.68
CA SER A 199 -23.88 11.27 0.55
C SER A 199 -23.28 9.86 0.44
N GLN A 200 -23.26 9.08 1.53
CA GLN A 200 -22.54 7.79 1.59
C GLN A 200 -22.92 6.77 0.47
N THR A 201 -24.14 6.85 -0.08
CA THR A 201 -24.63 6.00 -1.18
C THR A 201 -24.15 6.42 -2.57
N ALA A 202 -23.70 7.66 -2.76
CA ALA A 202 -23.09 8.10 -4.02
C ALA A 202 -21.64 7.61 -4.13
N PHE A 203 -20.86 7.69 -3.04
CA PHE A 203 -19.43 7.39 -3.06
C PHE A 203 -19.09 5.91 -3.34
N THR A 204 -19.93 4.96 -2.95
CA THR A 204 -19.77 3.53 -3.29
C THR A 204 -19.89 3.26 -4.79
N ASN A 205 -20.56 4.16 -5.50
CA ASN A 205 -20.87 4.09 -6.92
C ASN A 205 -19.80 4.79 -7.78
N PHE A 206 -19.17 5.84 -7.26
CA PHE A 206 -17.91 6.42 -7.79
C PHE A 206 -16.64 5.69 -7.31
N ALA A 207 -16.75 4.54 -6.63
CA ALA A 207 -15.60 3.83 -6.08
C ALA A 207 -14.78 3.14 -7.20
N VAL A 208 -13.71 3.80 -7.65
CA VAL A 208 -13.02 3.36 -8.87
C VAL A 208 -11.97 2.28 -8.63
N GLY A 209 -12.22 1.11 -9.23
CA GLY A 209 -11.28 0.00 -9.32
C GLY A 209 -12.01 -1.29 -9.70
N THR A 210 -11.58 -1.93 -10.79
CA THR A 210 -12.20 -3.20 -11.22
C THR A 210 -11.95 -4.30 -10.18
N GLN A 211 -13.02 -4.95 -9.70
CA GLN A 211 -12.95 -5.98 -8.66
C GLN A 211 -11.92 -7.09 -9.00
N GLY A 212 -10.96 -7.30 -8.11
CA GLY A 212 -9.86 -8.27 -8.25
C GLY A 212 -8.54 -7.66 -8.73
N PHE A 213 -8.55 -6.53 -9.44
CA PHE A 213 -7.32 -5.84 -9.89
C PHE A 213 -6.89 -4.71 -8.93
N ALA A 214 -7.85 -4.08 -8.25
CA ALA A 214 -7.57 -3.01 -7.28
C ALA A 214 -7.05 -3.55 -5.93
N PRO A 215 -5.97 -2.98 -5.37
CA PRO A 215 -5.46 -3.35 -4.05
C PRO A 215 -6.27 -2.73 -2.89
N PRO A 216 -6.13 -3.22 -1.65
CA PRO A 216 -6.95 -2.78 -0.52
C PRO A 216 -6.85 -1.29 -0.19
N GLU A 217 -5.67 -0.65 -0.35
CA GLU A 217 -5.55 0.80 -0.09
C GLU A 217 -6.30 1.65 -1.15
N GLN A 218 -6.42 1.15 -2.38
CA GLN A 218 -7.26 1.78 -3.39
C GLN A 218 -8.75 1.58 -3.10
N MET A 219 -9.15 0.38 -2.67
CA MET A 219 -10.51 0.10 -2.23
C MET A 219 -10.91 0.97 -1.02
N ALA A 220 -9.94 1.34 -0.18
CA ALA A 220 -10.09 2.33 0.89
C ALA A 220 -10.02 3.80 0.43
N MET A 221 -10.10 4.06 -0.89
CA MET A 221 -10.04 5.38 -1.54
C MET A 221 -8.74 6.17 -1.28
N ARG A 222 -7.65 5.49 -0.91
CA ARG A 222 -6.31 6.05 -0.66
C ARG A 222 -5.23 5.41 -1.56
N PRO A 223 -5.41 5.36 -2.89
CA PRO A 223 -4.41 4.79 -3.78
C PRO A 223 -3.15 5.64 -3.80
N VAL A 224 -2.03 4.95 -4.02
CA VAL A 224 -0.68 5.50 -4.18
C VAL A 224 -0.10 5.01 -5.52
N TYR A 225 1.07 5.49 -5.94
CA TYR A 225 1.74 4.98 -7.16
C TYR A 225 1.95 3.45 -7.12
N ALA A 226 2.24 2.90 -5.93
CA ALA A 226 2.35 1.46 -5.71
C ALA A 226 1.01 0.69 -5.87
N SER A 227 -0.14 1.37 -5.91
CA SER A 227 -1.43 0.73 -6.19
C SER A 227 -1.55 0.30 -7.64
N ASP A 228 -1.05 1.13 -8.57
CA ASP A 228 -0.95 0.76 -9.99
C ASP A 228 -0.01 -0.43 -10.20
N ILE A 229 1.09 -0.51 -9.44
CA ILE A 229 2.05 -1.64 -9.51
C ILE A 229 1.37 -2.96 -9.12
N TYR A 230 0.51 -2.95 -8.10
CA TYR A 230 -0.30 -4.13 -7.77
C TYR A 230 -1.26 -4.49 -8.90
N ALA A 231 -1.92 -3.50 -9.52
CA ALA A 231 -2.83 -3.74 -10.64
C ALA A 231 -2.11 -4.30 -11.89
N VAL A 232 -0.86 -3.87 -12.14
CA VAL A 232 0.02 -4.50 -13.15
C VAL A 232 0.36 -5.95 -12.74
N GLY A 233 0.68 -6.22 -11.47
CA GLY A 233 0.93 -7.58 -10.97
C GLY A 233 -0.29 -8.50 -11.14
N ALA A 234 -1.48 -8.03 -10.78
CA ALA A 234 -2.75 -8.74 -10.96
C ALA A 234 -3.07 -8.95 -12.46
N THR A 235 -2.72 -7.98 -13.31
CA THR A 235 -2.76 -8.12 -14.78
C THR A 235 -1.81 -9.21 -15.27
N CYS A 236 -0.59 -9.31 -14.72
CA CYS A 236 0.34 -10.39 -15.06
C CYS A 236 -0.22 -11.77 -14.71
N LEU A 237 -0.86 -11.95 -13.54
CA LEU A 237 -1.52 -13.21 -13.19
C LEU A 237 -2.65 -13.57 -14.16
N TYR A 238 -3.46 -12.57 -14.57
CA TYR A 238 -4.49 -12.78 -15.57
C TYR A 238 -3.88 -13.24 -16.91
N LEU A 239 -2.79 -12.61 -17.36
CA LEU A 239 -2.10 -12.99 -18.58
C LEU A 239 -1.53 -14.42 -18.48
N LEU A 240 -0.90 -14.80 -17.37
CA LEU A 240 -0.31 -16.15 -17.17
C LEU A 240 -1.35 -17.27 -17.02
N THR A 241 -2.53 -16.98 -16.46
CA THR A 241 -3.52 -18.02 -16.10
C THR A 241 -4.78 -18.03 -16.96
N GLY A 242 -5.10 -16.92 -17.64
CA GLY A 242 -6.40 -16.66 -18.24
C GLY A 242 -7.55 -16.45 -17.23
N LYS A 243 -7.29 -16.56 -15.92
CA LYS A 243 -8.29 -16.46 -14.85
C LYS A 243 -8.33 -15.05 -14.28
N SER A 244 -9.52 -14.55 -13.97
CA SER A 244 -9.68 -13.31 -13.21
C SER A 244 -9.00 -13.45 -11.84
N PRO A 245 -8.25 -12.45 -11.35
CA PRO A 245 -7.65 -12.49 -10.02
C PRO A 245 -8.66 -12.73 -8.89
N LYS A 246 -9.92 -12.31 -9.07
CA LYS A 246 -11.04 -12.59 -8.13
C LYS A 246 -11.37 -14.09 -7.99
N ALA A 247 -10.97 -14.91 -8.97
CA ALA A 247 -11.14 -16.36 -8.97
C ALA A 247 -9.90 -17.13 -8.50
N ILE A 248 -8.86 -16.42 -8.05
CA ILE A 248 -7.68 -17.00 -7.39
C ILE A 248 -7.98 -17.00 -5.88
N GLU A 249 -7.67 -18.12 -5.21
CA GLU A 249 -7.82 -18.23 -3.75
C GLU A 249 -6.97 -17.19 -3.01
N VAL A 250 -7.43 -16.77 -1.84
CA VAL A 250 -6.76 -15.77 -0.99
C VAL A 250 -6.41 -16.41 0.35
N ASP A 251 -5.19 -16.18 0.85
CA ASP A 251 -4.84 -16.53 2.22
C ASP A 251 -5.63 -15.65 3.21
N ILE A 252 -6.40 -16.29 4.09
CA ILE A 252 -7.31 -15.61 5.02
C ILE A 252 -6.55 -14.77 6.07
N ASN A 253 -5.30 -15.11 6.37
CA ASN A 253 -4.47 -14.46 7.40
C ASN A 253 -3.65 -13.30 6.85
N THR A 254 -3.13 -13.41 5.62
CA THR A 254 -2.27 -12.39 4.99
C THR A 254 -2.99 -11.52 3.95
N GLY A 255 -4.07 -12.03 3.34
CA GLY A 255 -4.75 -11.41 2.21
C GLY A 255 -4.05 -11.62 0.86
N GLU A 256 -2.99 -12.45 0.80
CA GLU A 256 -2.21 -12.70 -0.41
C GLU A 256 -2.93 -13.65 -1.37
N LEU A 257 -2.77 -13.41 -2.68
CA LEU A 257 -3.27 -14.30 -3.73
C LEU A 257 -2.43 -15.59 -3.78
N LEU A 258 -3.09 -16.75 -3.71
CA LEU A 258 -2.45 -18.08 -3.76
C LEU A 258 -2.25 -18.54 -5.22
N TRP A 259 -1.51 -17.75 -5.99
CA TRP A 259 -1.33 -17.92 -7.43
C TRP A 259 -0.16 -18.83 -7.83
N GLU A 260 0.83 -19.05 -6.97
CA GLU A 260 2.06 -19.79 -7.29
C GLU A 260 1.76 -21.21 -7.81
N LYS A 261 0.72 -21.87 -7.27
CA LYS A 261 0.25 -23.20 -7.71
C LYS A 261 -0.46 -23.22 -9.08
N LEU A 262 -0.77 -22.06 -9.66
CA LEU A 262 -1.56 -21.91 -10.89
C LEU A 262 -0.70 -21.61 -12.13
N VAL A 263 0.60 -21.35 -11.96
CA VAL A 263 1.51 -20.94 -13.04
C VAL A 263 2.82 -21.72 -12.97
N LYS A 264 3.52 -21.84 -14.10
CA LYS A 264 4.91 -22.27 -14.15
C LYS A 264 5.76 -21.09 -14.63
N VAL A 265 6.57 -20.55 -13.73
CA VAL A 265 7.49 -19.42 -13.98
C VAL A 265 8.81 -19.65 -13.24
N SER A 266 9.88 -18.99 -13.67
CA SER A 266 11.18 -18.99 -12.97
C SER A 266 11.05 -18.48 -11.52
N PRO A 267 11.82 -19.04 -10.56
CA PRO A 267 11.81 -18.56 -9.17
C PRO A 267 12.12 -17.06 -9.03
N GLN A 268 12.99 -16.56 -9.90
CA GLN A 268 13.40 -15.17 -10.01
C GLN A 268 12.21 -14.29 -10.41
N PHE A 269 11.48 -14.65 -11.47
CA PHE A 269 10.30 -13.90 -11.90
C PHE A 269 9.14 -14.04 -10.92
N ALA A 270 8.97 -15.20 -10.29
CA ALA A 270 8.00 -15.41 -9.22
C ALA A 270 8.22 -14.42 -8.05
N LYS A 271 9.47 -14.20 -7.65
CA LYS A 271 9.85 -13.22 -6.61
C LYS A 271 9.49 -11.78 -7.00
N VAL A 272 9.64 -11.40 -8.28
CA VAL A 272 9.20 -10.08 -8.77
C VAL A 272 7.68 -9.96 -8.69
N LEU A 273 6.93 -10.92 -9.25
CA LEU A 273 5.47 -10.91 -9.20
C LEU A 273 4.94 -10.87 -7.75
N LYS A 274 5.52 -11.67 -6.85
CA LYS A 274 5.16 -11.68 -5.42
C LYS A 274 5.33 -10.31 -4.79
N LYS A 275 6.45 -9.63 -5.04
CA LYS A 275 6.70 -8.27 -4.50
C LYS A 275 5.86 -7.18 -5.19
N MET A 276 5.38 -7.38 -6.42
CA MET A 276 4.37 -6.50 -7.03
C MET A 276 3.00 -6.67 -6.37
N LEU A 277 2.66 -7.90 -5.97
CA LEU A 277 1.37 -8.31 -5.39
C LEU A 277 1.30 -8.22 -3.86
N GLU A 278 2.35 -7.72 -3.20
CA GLU A 278 2.39 -7.49 -1.76
C GLU A 278 1.17 -6.68 -1.28
N VAL A 279 0.37 -7.25 -0.40
CA VAL A 279 -0.79 -6.56 0.21
C VAL A 279 -0.33 -5.34 0.98
N SER A 280 0.81 -5.46 1.67
CA SER A 280 1.45 -4.36 2.38
C SER A 280 2.15 -3.42 1.40
N VAL A 281 1.59 -2.21 1.23
CA VAL A 281 2.23 -1.10 0.50
C VAL A 281 3.67 -0.85 0.99
N ARG A 282 4.00 -1.18 2.26
CA ARG A 282 5.37 -1.06 2.80
C ARG A 282 6.36 -2.00 2.11
N HIS A 283 5.97 -3.21 1.74
CA HIS A 283 6.87 -4.21 1.16
C HIS A 283 6.82 -4.25 -0.37
N ARG A 284 5.70 -3.81 -0.95
CA ARG A 284 5.53 -3.61 -2.40
C ARG A 284 6.57 -2.63 -2.97
N TYR A 285 6.96 -2.82 -4.23
CA TYR A 285 7.75 -1.83 -4.98
C TYR A 285 7.09 -0.44 -4.96
N LYS A 286 7.88 0.64 -4.94
CA LYS A 286 7.35 2.03 -4.84
C LYS A 286 7.14 2.72 -6.17
N SER A 287 7.89 2.31 -7.20
CA SER A 287 7.88 2.92 -8.52
C SER A 287 7.97 1.86 -9.61
N ALA A 288 7.53 2.21 -10.82
CA ALA A 288 7.73 1.36 -12.00
C ALA A 288 9.22 1.10 -12.29
N GLN A 289 10.11 2.03 -11.91
CA GLN A 289 11.56 1.86 -12.05
C GLN A 289 12.09 0.69 -11.23
N GLU A 290 11.73 0.59 -9.93
CA GLU A 290 12.18 -0.54 -9.10
C GLU A 290 11.72 -1.91 -9.63
N VAL A 291 10.63 -1.95 -10.39
CA VAL A 291 10.15 -3.18 -11.04
C VAL A 291 11.01 -3.49 -12.28
N MET A 292 11.34 -2.48 -13.10
CA MET A 292 12.24 -2.64 -14.24
C MET A 292 13.64 -3.10 -13.78
N ASP A 293 14.23 -2.41 -12.79
CA ASP A 293 15.54 -2.77 -12.22
C ASP A 293 15.55 -4.22 -11.70
N ALA A 294 14.45 -4.67 -11.08
CA ALA A 294 14.33 -6.03 -10.61
C ALA A 294 14.22 -7.07 -11.74
N LEU A 295 13.56 -6.74 -12.86
CA LEU A 295 13.47 -7.60 -14.04
C LEU A 295 14.82 -7.74 -14.73
N ASP A 296 15.57 -6.65 -14.89
CA ASP A 296 16.91 -6.66 -15.50
C ASP A 296 17.88 -7.55 -14.68
N MET A 297 17.81 -7.45 -13.35
CA MET A 297 18.56 -8.33 -12.44
C MET A 297 18.14 -9.82 -12.55
N THR A 298 16.89 -10.13 -12.94
CA THR A 298 16.51 -11.53 -13.25
C THR A 298 17.19 -12.02 -14.52
N ALA A 299 17.24 -11.21 -15.57
CA ALA A 299 17.87 -11.59 -16.84
C ALA A 299 19.38 -11.87 -16.68
N TYR A 300 20.08 -11.07 -15.86
CA TYR A 300 21.48 -11.30 -15.54
C TYR A 300 21.69 -12.61 -14.75
N ALA A 301 20.85 -12.87 -13.74
CA ALA A 301 20.93 -14.09 -12.94
C ALA A 301 20.59 -15.36 -13.74
N ASP A 302 19.60 -15.29 -14.62
CA ASP A 302 19.22 -16.39 -15.53
C ASP A 302 20.37 -16.70 -16.51
N SER A 303 21.00 -15.66 -17.07
CA SER A 303 22.18 -15.80 -17.95
C SER A 303 23.38 -16.42 -17.22
N LEU A 304 23.69 -15.97 -16.01
CA LEU A 304 24.77 -16.53 -15.19
C LEU A 304 24.52 -18.00 -14.83
N ALA A 305 23.30 -18.34 -14.42
CA ALA A 305 22.92 -19.73 -14.13
C ALA A 305 23.09 -20.63 -15.36
N GLN A 306 22.71 -20.15 -16.54
CA GLN A 306 22.85 -20.91 -17.78
C GLN A 306 24.31 -21.07 -18.21
N SER A 307 25.16 -20.06 -17.99
CA SER A 307 26.62 -20.17 -18.21
C SER A 307 27.29 -21.14 -17.25
N LEU A 308 26.85 -21.21 -15.99
CA LEU A 308 27.37 -22.16 -14.99
C LEU A 308 26.98 -23.62 -15.29
N ILE A 309 25.83 -23.85 -15.92
CA ILE A 309 25.38 -25.17 -16.38
C ILE A 309 26.12 -25.60 -17.67
N ALA A 310 26.58 -24.65 -18.49
CA ALA A 310 27.23 -24.91 -19.77
C ALA A 310 28.77 -25.14 -19.69
N ALA A 311 29.36 -25.06 -18.50
CA ALA A 311 30.80 -25.30 -18.32
C ALA A 311 31.12 -26.82 -18.41
N PRO A 312 32.01 -27.27 -19.32
CA PRO A 312 32.41 -28.67 -19.37
C PRO A 312 33.25 -29.01 -18.14
N MET A 313 32.89 -30.11 -17.45
CA MET A 313 33.70 -30.66 -16.36
C MET A 313 35.03 -31.18 -16.92
N VAL A 314 36.10 -30.42 -16.73
CA VAL A 314 37.48 -30.92 -16.93
C VAL A 314 37.78 -31.92 -15.82
N THR A 315 37.82 -33.20 -16.17
CA THR A 315 38.14 -34.29 -15.25
C THR A 315 39.64 -34.32 -14.93
N SER A 316 40.03 -33.75 -13.79
CA SER A 316 41.40 -33.87 -13.27
C SER A 316 41.65 -35.25 -12.65
N GLN A 317 42.58 -36.00 -13.23
CA GLN A 317 43.14 -37.22 -12.62
C GLN A 317 44.01 -36.87 -11.39
N PRO A 318 44.17 -37.80 -10.42
CA PRO A 318 44.98 -37.55 -9.23
C PRO A 318 46.49 -37.53 -9.55
N PRO A 319 47.28 -36.71 -8.83
CA PRO A 319 48.71 -36.55 -9.12
C PRO A 319 49.52 -37.76 -8.63
N ARG A 320 50.50 -38.18 -9.44
CA ARG A 320 51.59 -39.04 -8.97
C ARG A 320 52.55 -38.19 -8.13
N GLN A 321 53.04 -38.77 -7.03
CA GLN A 321 54.19 -38.23 -6.31
C GLN A 321 55.44 -38.44 -7.16
N ASP A 322 56.24 -37.39 -7.35
CA ASP A 322 57.69 -37.55 -7.32
C ASP A 322 58.38 -36.27 -6.82
N SER A 323 59.64 -36.42 -6.48
CA SER A 323 60.45 -35.60 -5.58
C SER A 323 61.10 -34.36 -6.22
N GLY A 324 61.34 -33.29 -5.42
CA GLY A 324 62.15 -32.15 -5.89
C GLY A 324 62.06 -30.82 -5.12
N SER A 325 62.92 -30.65 -4.11
CA SER A 325 63.55 -29.38 -3.66
C SER A 325 62.80 -28.03 -3.64
N ILE A 326 62.58 -27.52 -2.42
CA ILE A 326 63.00 -26.18 -1.90
C ILE A 326 63.13 -25.02 -2.91
N ALA A 327 62.31 -23.96 -2.76
CA ALA A 327 62.80 -22.59 -2.43
C ALA A 327 61.66 -21.57 -2.23
N THR A 328 61.81 -20.73 -1.20
CA THR A 328 61.00 -19.53 -0.94
C THR A 328 61.53 -18.30 -1.69
N SER A 329 60.68 -17.45 -2.25
CA SER A 329 60.88 -15.98 -2.24
C SER A 329 59.65 -15.19 -2.76
N SER A 330 59.53 -13.95 -2.30
CA SER A 330 58.43 -13.02 -2.59
C SER A 330 58.93 -11.74 -3.28
N VAL A 331 58.28 -11.34 -4.39
CA VAL A 331 58.43 -10.04 -5.08
C VAL A 331 57.06 -9.76 -5.73
N SER A 332 56.27 -8.71 -5.45
CA SER A 332 56.45 -7.25 -5.33
C SER A 332 56.37 -6.47 -6.67
N GLY A 333 55.42 -5.54 -6.80
CA GLY A 333 55.27 -4.58 -7.92
C GLY A 333 53.96 -4.74 -8.72
N LEU A 334 53.26 -3.69 -9.19
CA LEU A 334 53.58 -2.26 -9.33
C LEU A 334 52.30 -1.36 -9.23
N LEU A 335 52.48 -0.11 -8.72
CA LEU A 335 51.77 1.17 -9.00
C LEU A 335 50.20 1.25 -8.99
N LYS A 336 49.51 2.08 -8.17
CA LYS A 336 49.53 3.56 -7.89
C LYS A 336 48.71 4.47 -8.84
N SER A 337 47.56 4.98 -8.34
CA SER A 337 47.14 6.41 -8.40
C SER A 337 45.99 6.64 -7.38
N LYS A 338 46.21 7.41 -6.30
CA LYS A 338 46.02 8.87 -6.13
C LYS A 338 44.56 9.37 -6.21
N PHE A 339 43.91 9.53 -5.06
CA PHE A 339 43.28 10.79 -4.61
C PHE A 339 43.34 10.88 -3.07
N ARG A 340 43.29 12.09 -2.51
CA ARG A 340 43.78 12.43 -1.16
C ARG A 340 42.73 13.22 -0.36
N PRO A 341 42.36 12.82 0.87
CA PRO A 341 41.66 13.70 1.81
C PRO A 341 42.65 14.58 2.59
N LYS A 342 42.22 15.78 2.98
CA LYS A 342 42.88 16.61 4.00
C LYS A 342 41.96 16.66 5.23
N ASN A 343 42.56 16.51 6.41
CA ASN A 343 41.90 16.61 7.70
C ASN A 343 42.63 17.71 8.49
N GLN A 344 41.95 18.74 8.98
CA GLN A 344 42.50 19.72 9.92
C GLN A 344 41.41 20.22 10.90
N ASN A 345 41.69 20.00 12.17
CA ASN A 345 41.28 20.72 13.39
C ASN A 345 42.62 21.05 14.13
N PRO A 346 42.69 21.89 15.19
CA PRO A 346 41.61 22.36 16.09
C PRO A 346 41.65 23.88 16.42
N GLU A 347 40.73 24.34 17.29
CA GLU A 347 41.02 25.12 18.54
C GLU A 347 39.70 25.46 19.29
N ALA A 348 39.77 26.10 20.47
CA ALA A 348 38.71 26.12 21.48
C ALA A 348 38.21 27.53 21.91
N SER A 349 36.96 27.59 22.40
CA SER A 349 36.31 28.47 23.44
C SER A 349 36.64 29.98 23.56
N PRO A 350 35.76 30.87 24.13
CA PRO A 350 34.62 30.60 25.03
C PRO A 350 33.32 31.47 24.87
N ASP A 351 32.36 31.18 25.77
CA ASP A 351 31.35 32.05 26.44
C ASP A 351 29.97 32.52 25.87
N ASN A 352 28.95 32.17 26.67
CA ASN A 352 27.75 32.91 27.16
C ASN A 352 26.36 32.93 26.45
N MET A 353 25.38 32.30 27.16
CA MET A 353 24.06 32.81 27.66
C MET A 353 23.01 33.39 26.68
N LEU A 354 21.68 33.24 26.79
CA LEU A 354 20.67 32.60 27.70
C LEU A 354 19.59 31.90 26.81
N GLY A 355 18.59 31.11 27.21
CA GLY A 355 17.98 30.62 28.47
C GLY A 355 16.56 30.11 28.11
N GLY A 356 15.77 29.36 28.89
CA GLY A 356 15.95 28.63 30.15
C GLY A 356 14.71 27.75 30.41
N GLN A 357 14.82 26.67 31.19
CA GLN A 357 13.69 25.85 31.67
C GLN A 357 13.78 25.72 33.19
N MET A 358 12.67 25.91 33.90
CA MET A 358 12.61 25.72 35.35
C MET A 358 12.09 24.33 35.72
N ALA A 359 12.82 23.67 36.63
CA ALA A 359 12.36 22.49 37.35
C ALA A 359 11.81 22.90 38.72
N PHE A 360 10.82 22.18 39.25
CA PHE A 360 10.41 22.27 40.65
C PHE A 360 10.75 20.98 41.40
N SER A 361 11.18 21.17 42.65
CA SER A 361 11.75 20.15 43.53
C SER A 361 10.69 19.35 44.30
N LEU A 362 11.05 18.15 44.74
CA LEU A 362 10.33 17.39 45.77
C LEU A 362 11.15 17.39 47.06
N SER A 363 10.51 17.79 48.17
CA SER A 363 11.11 17.83 49.51
C SER A 363 11.08 16.47 50.20
N ASN A 364 12.23 16.01 50.70
CA ASN A 364 12.35 14.91 51.65
C ASN A 364 12.31 15.44 53.10
N THR A 365 11.71 14.68 54.00
CA THR A 365 11.90 14.82 55.47
C THR A 365 12.17 13.46 56.09
N ASN A 366 13.35 13.30 56.70
CA ASN A 366 13.75 12.12 57.48
C ASN A 366 13.37 12.29 58.96
N VAL A 367 13.14 11.17 59.66
CA VAL A 367 13.32 11.07 61.13
C VAL A 367 13.99 9.72 61.45
N LEU A 368 14.98 9.72 62.36
CA LEU A 368 15.77 8.54 62.80
C LEU A 368 15.02 7.74 63.90
N ILE A 369 15.39 6.49 64.22
CA ILE A 369 16.22 6.03 65.39
C ILE A 369 15.94 4.50 65.53
N LYS A 370 16.81 3.54 65.94
CA LYS A 370 18.14 3.51 66.58
C LYS A 370 19.05 2.37 66.01
N SER A 371 19.98 1.86 66.82
CA SER A 371 21.06 0.89 66.55
C SER A 371 20.84 -0.55 67.07
N GLN A 372 21.48 -1.55 66.45
CA GLN A 372 22.39 -2.49 67.15
C GLN A 372 23.33 -3.20 66.15
N ALA A 373 24.55 -3.52 66.57
CA ALA A 373 25.58 -4.14 65.74
C ALA A 373 25.90 -5.57 66.20
N ARG A 374 26.08 -6.50 65.25
CA ARG A 374 26.86 -7.72 65.44
C ARG A 374 27.69 -8.00 64.18
N SER A 375 28.94 -8.37 64.42
CA SER A 375 29.95 -8.66 63.40
C SER A 375 29.93 -10.13 63.00
N SER A 376 29.86 -10.39 61.70
CA SER A 376 30.45 -11.58 61.08
C SER A 376 30.54 -11.38 59.57
N THR A 377 31.77 -11.25 59.05
CA THR A 377 32.19 -11.54 57.67
C THR A 377 31.09 -11.90 56.66
N GLU A 378 30.64 -10.92 55.88
CA GLU A 378 30.08 -11.19 54.55
C GLU A 378 30.64 -10.14 53.57
N LEU A 379 31.02 -10.58 52.37
CA LEU A 379 31.64 -9.75 51.34
C LEU A 379 30.71 -8.58 50.94
N THR A 380 31.32 -7.51 50.45
CA THR A 380 30.69 -6.50 49.59
C THR A 380 30.25 -7.08 48.24
N LEU A 381 29.36 -8.07 48.26
CA LEU A 381 28.44 -8.29 47.16
C LEU A 381 27.26 -7.35 47.36
N LEU A 382 27.21 -6.30 46.54
CA LEU A 382 25.93 -5.74 46.11
C LEU A 382 25.15 -6.88 45.45
N LYS A 383 24.35 -7.60 46.24
CA LYS A 383 23.43 -8.65 45.77
C LYS A 383 22.44 -7.96 44.82
N LYS A 384 22.77 -7.94 43.52
CA LYS A 384 21.87 -7.51 42.44
C LYS A 384 20.55 -8.20 42.70
N LYS A 385 19.49 -7.42 42.95
CA LYS A 385 18.12 -7.93 43.09
C LYS A 385 17.90 -8.89 41.92
N PRO A 386 17.59 -10.18 42.17
CA PRO A 386 17.57 -11.17 41.11
C PRO A 386 16.60 -10.71 40.03
N ARG A 387 17.07 -10.69 38.78
CA ARG A 387 16.31 -10.17 37.65
C ARG A 387 15.08 -11.06 37.48
N LEU A 388 13.91 -10.50 37.75
CA LEU A 388 12.63 -11.20 37.60
C LEU A 388 12.48 -11.59 36.12
N ASP A 389 12.48 -12.89 35.86
CA ASP A 389 12.24 -13.47 34.54
C ASP A 389 10.76 -13.87 34.37
N GLU A 390 10.41 -14.38 33.19
CA GLU A 390 9.06 -14.85 32.85
C GLU A 390 8.53 -15.82 33.92
N LYS A 391 9.35 -16.80 34.31
CA LYS A 391 8.96 -17.81 35.28
C LYS A 391 8.77 -17.23 36.68
N ALA A 392 9.71 -16.42 37.18
CA ALA A 392 9.63 -15.82 38.50
C ALA A 392 8.40 -14.90 38.65
N ILE A 393 8.00 -14.20 37.59
CA ILE A 393 6.79 -13.38 37.60
C ILE A 393 5.53 -14.24 37.62
N LEU A 394 5.45 -15.28 36.77
CA LEU A 394 4.31 -16.21 36.74
C LEU A 394 4.18 -16.98 38.06
N ASP A 395 5.27 -17.52 38.61
CA ASP A 395 5.29 -18.24 39.88
C ASP A 395 4.90 -17.31 41.05
N ALA A 396 5.45 -16.10 41.12
CA ALA A 396 5.05 -15.13 42.15
C ALA A 396 3.58 -14.70 42.01
N TYR A 397 3.08 -14.53 40.79
CA TYR A 397 1.68 -14.21 40.54
C TYR A 397 0.74 -15.35 40.93
N ASN A 398 1.09 -16.60 40.62
CA ASN A 398 0.34 -17.78 41.04
C ASN A 398 0.32 -17.90 42.58
N ASN A 399 1.42 -17.53 43.25
CA ASN A 399 1.52 -17.43 44.70
C ASN A 399 0.89 -16.14 45.30
N GLY A 400 0.04 -15.43 44.55
CA GLY A 400 -0.76 -14.31 45.05
C GLY A 400 -0.09 -12.92 44.98
N ARG A 401 1.18 -12.80 44.57
CA ARG A 401 1.79 -11.47 44.36
C ARG A 401 1.10 -10.77 43.19
N ARG A 402 0.57 -9.57 43.40
CA ARG A 402 0.00 -8.72 42.32
C ARG A 402 0.86 -7.52 41.98
N ASN A 403 1.75 -7.09 42.88
CA ASN A 403 2.56 -5.89 42.71
C ASN A 403 3.95 -6.18 42.14
N PHE A 404 4.18 -5.68 40.92
CA PHE A 404 5.44 -5.68 40.17
C PHE A 404 5.74 -4.28 39.62
N ALA A 405 5.28 -3.24 40.31
CA ALA A 405 5.53 -1.83 40.00
C ALA A 405 7.04 -1.50 40.08
N GLN A 406 7.48 -0.53 39.28
CA GLN A 406 8.86 -0.02 39.20
C GLN A 406 9.95 -1.07 38.85
N GLU A 407 9.58 -2.28 38.43
CA GLU A 407 10.53 -3.32 38.05
C GLU A 407 11.09 -3.10 36.63
N GLU A 408 12.37 -3.42 36.39
CA GLU A 408 13.01 -3.32 35.07
C GLU A 408 12.98 -4.68 34.33
N LEU A 409 12.02 -4.80 33.40
CA LEU A 409 11.62 -6.05 32.74
C LEU A 409 11.66 -5.95 31.20
N PRO A 410 12.73 -5.42 30.56
CA PRO A 410 12.77 -5.26 29.11
C PRO A 410 12.83 -6.61 28.39
N ASN A 411 12.15 -6.70 27.24
CA ASN A 411 12.01 -7.91 26.42
C ASN A 411 11.39 -9.12 27.15
N LEU A 412 10.67 -8.88 28.25
CA LEU A 412 9.98 -9.94 28.99
C LEU A 412 8.92 -10.62 28.11
N ASN A 413 8.92 -11.95 28.08
CA ASN A 413 7.88 -12.73 27.43
C ASN A 413 6.83 -13.15 28.47
N LEU A 414 5.56 -12.86 28.19
CA LEU A 414 4.38 -13.27 28.96
C LEU A 414 3.21 -13.55 28.00
N ALA A 415 3.50 -14.02 26.79
CA ALA A 415 2.47 -14.27 25.78
C ALA A 415 1.45 -15.31 26.27
N LYS A 416 0.15 -14.97 26.18
CA LYS A 416 -0.98 -15.75 26.71
C LYS A 416 -1.01 -15.92 28.25
N ALA A 417 -0.18 -15.20 29.02
CA ALA A 417 -0.25 -15.22 30.48
C ALA A 417 -1.60 -14.69 31.00
N LYS A 418 -2.10 -15.24 32.12
CA LYS A 418 -3.36 -14.83 32.76
C LYS A 418 -3.05 -13.96 33.98
N LEU A 419 -2.99 -12.64 33.79
CA LEU A 419 -2.46 -11.66 34.73
C LEU A 419 -3.50 -10.57 35.07
N PHE A 420 -4.76 -11.00 35.27
CA PHE A 420 -5.87 -10.16 35.72
C PHE A 420 -5.49 -9.30 36.94
N GLY A 421 -5.68 -7.98 36.85
CA GLY A 421 -5.41 -7.08 37.97
C GLY A 421 -3.94 -7.00 38.42
N ILE A 422 -2.98 -7.39 37.58
CA ILE A 422 -1.55 -7.19 37.87
C ILE A 422 -1.20 -5.69 37.91
N ASN A 423 -0.25 -5.31 38.77
CA ASN A 423 0.29 -3.96 38.83
C ASN A 423 1.73 -3.94 38.29
N PHE A 424 1.93 -3.25 37.17
CA PHE A 424 3.22 -2.89 36.56
C PHE A 424 3.39 -1.36 36.46
N CYS A 425 2.79 -0.61 37.39
CA CYS A 425 2.87 0.84 37.43
C CYS A 425 4.34 1.31 37.47
N GLN A 426 4.71 2.25 36.61
CA GLN A 426 6.08 2.76 36.42
C GLN A 426 7.16 1.71 36.02
N SER A 427 6.78 0.47 35.68
CA SER A 427 7.74 -0.57 35.28
C SER A 427 8.26 -0.37 33.86
N LYS A 428 9.43 -0.93 33.54
CA LYS A 428 10.01 -0.88 32.18
C LYS A 428 9.82 -2.21 31.47
N LEU A 429 8.81 -2.30 30.61
CA LEU A 429 8.44 -3.46 29.78
C LEU A 429 8.72 -3.20 28.28
N THR A 430 9.74 -2.39 27.97
CA THR A 430 10.16 -2.07 26.60
C THR A 430 10.42 -3.36 25.81
N GLY A 431 9.80 -3.49 24.63
CA GLY A 431 9.93 -4.68 23.79
C GLY A 431 9.29 -5.97 24.34
N ALA A 432 8.53 -5.91 25.44
CA ALA A 432 7.90 -7.10 26.03
C ALA A 432 6.91 -7.78 25.08
N ASN A 433 6.86 -9.12 25.09
CA ASN A 433 5.90 -9.90 24.33
C ASN A 433 4.72 -10.30 25.21
N LEU A 434 3.63 -9.55 25.10
CA LEU A 434 2.39 -9.72 25.86
C LEU A 434 1.25 -10.26 24.97
N ARG A 435 1.58 -10.83 23.80
CA ARG A 435 0.63 -11.27 22.77
C ARG A 435 -0.43 -12.22 23.33
N GLY A 436 -1.70 -11.82 23.27
CA GLY A 436 -2.81 -12.63 23.74
C GLY A 436 -2.85 -12.86 25.25
N ALA A 437 -2.05 -12.14 26.03
CA ALA A 437 -2.15 -12.16 27.49
C ALA A 437 -3.47 -11.53 27.96
N ASP A 438 -3.92 -11.93 29.15
CA ASP A 438 -5.01 -11.29 29.86
C ASP A 438 -4.45 -10.35 30.92
N LEU A 439 -4.58 -9.05 30.67
CA LEU A 439 -4.18 -7.93 31.52
C LEU A 439 -5.42 -7.06 31.83
N SER A 440 -6.61 -7.65 31.84
CA SER A 440 -7.83 -6.94 32.23
C SER A 440 -7.75 -6.45 33.68
N ASN A 441 -8.24 -5.24 33.92
CA ASN A 441 -8.14 -4.49 35.18
C ASN A 441 -6.70 -4.26 35.71
N ALA A 442 -5.67 -4.45 34.89
CA ALA A 442 -4.28 -4.22 35.29
C ALA A 442 -3.97 -2.73 35.52
N ASP A 443 -3.10 -2.44 36.49
CA ASP A 443 -2.49 -1.12 36.65
C ASP A 443 -1.17 -1.07 35.85
N LEU A 444 -1.21 -0.32 34.75
CA LEU A 444 -0.13 -0.06 33.81
C LEU A 444 0.18 1.45 33.78
N GLY A 445 -0.14 2.20 34.84
CA GLY A 445 0.09 3.64 34.90
C GLY A 445 1.57 3.97 34.75
N ARG A 446 1.91 4.94 33.88
CA ARG A 446 3.30 5.39 33.63
C ARG A 446 4.28 4.27 33.21
N VAL A 447 3.79 3.10 32.80
CA VAL A 447 4.63 1.98 32.34
C VAL A 447 5.34 2.36 31.03
N ASN A 448 6.57 1.87 30.81
CA ASN A 448 7.17 1.89 29.47
C ASN A 448 6.86 0.58 28.74
N LEU A 449 5.98 0.63 27.75
CA LEU A 449 5.62 -0.45 26.83
C LEU A 449 6.04 -0.12 25.39
N SER A 450 7.01 0.79 25.21
CA SER A 450 7.48 1.15 23.86
C SER A 450 8.00 -0.10 23.13
N GLN A 451 7.64 -0.22 21.86
CA GLN A 451 7.95 -1.38 20.99
C GLN A 451 7.42 -2.74 21.47
N ALA A 452 6.56 -2.80 22.50
CA ALA A 452 5.99 -4.05 23.01
C ALA A 452 4.99 -4.70 22.02
N ILE A 453 4.87 -6.02 22.08
CA ILE A 453 3.92 -6.82 21.28
C ILE A 453 2.68 -7.10 22.12
N LEU A 454 1.62 -6.31 21.91
CA LEU A 454 0.33 -6.37 22.60
C LEU A 454 -0.79 -6.92 21.69
N LYS A 455 -0.41 -7.66 20.64
CA LYS A 455 -1.35 -8.18 19.64
C LYS A 455 -2.34 -9.15 20.27
N ASN A 456 -3.63 -8.91 20.08
CA ASN A 456 -4.75 -9.65 20.66
C ASN A 456 -4.78 -9.69 22.21
N THR A 457 -4.04 -8.82 22.90
CA THR A 457 -4.01 -8.76 24.37
C THR A 457 -5.33 -8.22 24.91
N ASN A 458 -5.84 -8.80 26.02
CA ASN A 458 -7.00 -8.28 26.73
C ASN A 458 -6.53 -7.22 27.74
N LEU A 459 -6.93 -5.97 27.52
CA LEU A 459 -6.64 -4.78 28.34
C LEU A 459 -7.96 -4.12 28.80
N ASN A 460 -9.05 -4.89 28.85
CA ASN A 460 -10.35 -4.39 29.30
C ASN A 460 -10.24 -3.76 30.69
N ASN A 461 -10.73 -2.53 30.85
CA ASN A 461 -10.66 -1.73 32.08
C ASN A 461 -9.23 -1.53 32.65
N ALA A 462 -8.17 -1.74 31.86
CA ALA A 462 -6.80 -1.52 32.32
C ALA A 462 -6.48 -0.02 32.45
N TYR A 463 -5.71 0.35 33.48
CA TYR A 463 -5.25 1.71 33.70
C TYR A 463 -3.91 1.94 32.99
N LEU A 464 -3.91 2.70 31.90
CA LEU A 464 -2.75 3.02 31.06
C LEU A 464 -2.41 4.52 31.10
N GLY A 465 -2.82 5.23 32.16
CA GLY A 465 -2.62 6.67 32.29
C GLY A 465 -1.14 7.04 32.24
N TYR A 466 -0.75 7.97 31.37
CA TYR A 466 0.65 8.36 31.12
C TYR A 466 1.59 7.22 30.68
N ALA A 467 1.09 6.08 30.21
CA ALA A 467 1.91 4.99 29.70
C ALA A 467 2.63 5.37 28.39
N ASP A 468 3.85 4.89 28.19
CA ASP A 468 4.57 5.02 26.92
C ASP A 468 4.32 3.79 26.04
N LEU A 469 3.59 3.98 24.94
CA LEU A 469 3.23 2.94 23.97
C LEU A 469 3.87 3.23 22.60
N GLU A 470 4.93 4.06 22.51
CA GLU A 470 5.54 4.42 21.22
C GLU A 470 5.92 3.16 20.42
N ARG A 471 5.41 3.07 19.19
CA ARG A 471 5.61 1.93 18.26
C ARG A 471 5.15 0.56 18.76
N ALA A 472 4.37 0.47 19.84
CA ALA A 472 3.81 -0.79 20.33
C ALA A 472 2.79 -1.39 19.33
N ASP A 473 2.71 -2.72 19.26
CA ASP A 473 1.78 -3.45 18.38
C ASP A 473 0.53 -3.92 19.14
N LEU A 474 -0.52 -3.10 19.17
CA LEU A 474 -1.80 -3.38 19.82
C LEU A 474 -2.86 -3.97 18.86
N ARG A 475 -2.46 -4.53 17.72
CA ARG A 475 -3.42 -5.08 16.72
C ARG A 475 -4.39 -6.07 17.36
N GLY A 476 -5.68 -5.87 17.17
CA GLY A 476 -6.71 -6.77 17.74
C GLY A 476 -6.82 -6.77 19.27
N ALA A 477 -6.13 -5.88 19.99
CA ALA A 477 -6.22 -5.80 21.45
C ALA A 477 -7.62 -5.34 21.90
N ASN A 478 -8.10 -5.87 23.02
CA ASN A 478 -9.34 -5.41 23.65
C ASN A 478 -9.02 -4.32 24.68
N LEU A 479 -9.24 -3.06 24.34
CA LEU A 479 -9.05 -1.88 25.19
C LEU A 479 -10.39 -1.33 25.71
N THR A 480 -11.47 -2.12 25.68
CA THR A 480 -12.81 -1.68 26.11
C THR A 480 -12.75 -1.14 27.55
N GLY A 481 -13.18 0.10 27.78
CA GLY A 481 -13.14 0.77 29.08
C GLY A 481 -11.74 1.15 29.60
N ALA A 482 -10.67 0.96 28.83
CA ALA A 482 -9.30 1.24 29.29
C ALA A 482 -9.03 2.75 29.49
N HIS A 483 -8.28 3.11 30.53
CA HIS A 483 -7.95 4.50 30.84
C HIS A 483 -6.61 4.90 30.20
N LEU A 484 -6.62 5.55 29.03
CA LEU A 484 -5.42 5.90 28.26
C LEU A 484 -5.06 7.39 28.28
N ARG A 485 -5.70 8.23 29.11
CA ARG A 485 -5.43 9.67 29.18
C ARG A 485 -3.92 9.93 29.37
N TYR A 486 -3.38 10.81 28.53
CA TYR A 486 -1.96 11.19 28.49
C TYR A 486 -0.96 10.08 28.11
N ALA A 487 -1.40 8.89 27.72
CA ALA A 487 -0.53 7.86 27.14
C ALA A 487 0.07 8.31 25.80
N ASN A 488 1.35 8.02 25.58
CA ASN A 488 2.05 8.26 24.33
C ASN A 488 1.73 7.15 23.32
N LEU A 489 0.83 7.43 22.37
CA LEU A 489 0.40 6.49 21.33
C LEU A 489 1.15 6.68 19.99
N LYS A 490 2.23 7.46 19.96
CA LYS A 490 2.99 7.78 18.75
C LYS A 490 3.45 6.52 18.01
N ASP A 491 3.13 6.44 16.72
CA ASP A 491 3.45 5.31 15.85
C ASP A 491 2.87 3.94 16.28
N ALA A 492 2.13 3.86 17.38
CA ALA A 492 1.52 2.63 17.89
C ALA A 492 0.52 2.06 16.89
N ASN A 493 0.33 0.74 16.89
CA ASN A 493 -0.52 0.05 15.92
C ASN A 493 -1.81 -0.46 16.57
N LEU A 494 -2.87 0.34 16.49
CA LEU A 494 -4.21 0.04 17.00
C LEU A 494 -5.12 -0.63 15.95
N CYS A 495 -4.60 -0.99 14.77
CA CYS A 495 -5.41 -1.61 13.71
C CYS A 495 -6.20 -2.83 14.20
N GLY A 496 -7.54 -2.73 14.21
CA GLY A 496 -8.44 -3.78 14.66
C GLY A 496 -8.58 -3.91 16.18
N ALA A 497 -7.99 -3.02 16.97
CA ALA A 497 -8.22 -2.95 18.41
C ALA A 497 -9.65 -2.49 18.72
N ASN A 498 -10.17 -2.87 19.89
CA ASN A 498 -11.47 -2.43 20.37
C ASN A 498 -11.30 -1.38 21.49
N LEU A 499 -11.57 -0.11 21.19
CA LEU A 499 -11.47 1.03 22.11
C LEU A 499 -12.82 1.47 22.67
N SER A 500 -13.92 0.71 22.55
CA SER A 500 -15.23 1.09 23.09
C SER A 500 -15.13 1.59 24.54
N ASP A 501 -15.69 2.76 24.84
CA ASP A 501 -15.69 3.37 26.18
C ASP A 501 -14.29 3.67 26.76
N ALA A 502 -13.21 3.53 25.97
CA ALA A 502 -11.85 3.83 26.41
C ALA A 502 -11.64 5.34 26.57
N GLN A 503 -11.02 5.74 27.68
CA GLN A 503 -10.72 7.14 27.98
C GLN A 503 -9.44 7.58 27.24
N VAL A 504 -9.59 7.94 25.96
CA VAL A 504 -8.51 8.43 25.09
C VAL A 504 -8.99 9.62 24.27
N THR A 505 -8.12 10.60 23.99
CA THR A 505 -8.51 11.77 23.17
C THR A 505 -8.30 11.53 21.67
N ARG A 506 -8.90 12.39 20.83
CA ARG A 506 -8.71 12.36 19.36
C ARG A 506 -7.25 12.56 18.98
N GLU A 507 -6.58 13.48 19.66
CA GLU A 507 -5.20 13.87 19.41
C GLU A 507 -4.26 12.69 19.72
N GLN A 508 -4.51 11.96 20.82
CA GLN A 508 -3.77 10.75 21.15
C GLN A 508 -3.99 9.64 20.10
N ILE A 509 -5.24 9.42 19.66
CA ILE A 509 -5.56 8.45 18.60
C ILE A 509 -4.89 8.84 17.27
N ALA A 510 -4.85 10.12 16.92
CA ALA A 510 -4.29 10.61 15.65
C ALA A 510 -2.77 10.37 15.52
N LEU A 511 -2.06 10.15 16.64
CA LEU A 511 -0.65 9.76 16.66
C LEU A 511 -0.43 8.26 16.39
N ALA A 512 -1.49 7.45 16.42
CA ALA A 512 -1.46 6.00 16.21
C ALA A 512 -1.99 5.59 14.83
N LYS A 513 -1.62 4.37 14.41
CA LYS A 513 -2.09 3.71 13.19
C LYS A 513 -3.39 2.95 13.49
N THR A 514 -4.48 3.39 12.89
CA THR A 514 -5.80 2.75 12.95
C THR A 514 -6.25 2.31 11.55
N ASN A 515 -7.21 1.38 11.50
CA ASN A 515 -7.91 0.97 10.28
C ASN A 515 -9.42 0.77 10.55
N TRP A 516 -10.19 0.42 9.51
CA TRP A 516 -11.65 0.25 9.59
C TRP A 516 -12.13 -0.86 10.57
N LEU A 517 -11.26 -1.80 10.95
CA LEU A 517 -11.58 -2.82 11.95
C LEU A 517 -11.49 -2.28 13.39
N THR A 518 -10.83 -1.14 13.58
CA THR A 518 -10.68 -0.50 14.89
C THR A 518 -12.04 -0.01 15.35
N VAL A 519 -12.50 -0.50 16.49
CA VAL A 519 -13.68 0.05 17.16
C VAL A 519 -13.19 1.20 18.02
N MET A 520 -13.86 2.34 17.95
CA MET A 520 -13.42 3.59 18.58
C MET A 520 -14.20 3.87 19.87
N PRO A 521 -13.84 4.89 20.68
CA PRO A 521 -14.48 5.14 22.00
C PRO A 521 -16.01 5.28 22.02
N ASN A 522 -16.65 5.60 20.90
CA ASN A 522 -18.12 5.66 20.76
C ASN A 522 -18.74 4.32 20.33
N GLY A 523 -18.01 3.21 20.41
CA GLY A 523 -18.44 1.88 19.96
C GLY A 523 -18.56 1.73 18.44
N LYS A 524 -18.28 2.78 17.64
CA LYS A 524 -18.40 2.75 16.18
C LYS A 524 -17.07 2.40 15.53
N ARG A 525 -17.15 1.64 14.44
CA ARG A 525 -16.04 1.46 13.48
C ARG A 525 -16.05 2.66 12.53
N SER A 526 -15.27 3.67 12.85
CA SER A 526 -15.13 4.89 12.05
C SER A 526 -13.70 5.42 12.16
N PHE A 527 -13.28 6.29 11.25
CA PHE A 527 -12.22 7.25 11.59
C PHE A 527 -12.85 8.29 12.52
N TRP A 528 -12.14 8.67 13.59
CA TRP A 528 -12.59 9.67 14.58
C TRP A 528 -12.17 11.08 14.18
#